data_AF-A0AAW4CLP3-F1
#
_entry.id   AF-A0AAW4CLP3-F1
#
_cell.length_a   1.000
_cell.length_b   1.000
_cell.length_c   1.000
_cell.angle_alpha   90.00
_cell.angle_beta   90.00
_cell.angle_gamma   90.00
#
_symmetry.space_group_name_H-M   'P 1'
#
loop_
_entity.id
_entity.type
_entity.pdbx_description
1 polymer ?
#
loop_
_entity_poly.entity_id
_entity_poly.type
_entity_poly.pdbx_seq_one_letter_code
_entity_poly.pdbx_strand_id
1 'polypeptide(L)'
;VIEEAWDRYATPIAVTEVHNGCTREEQLRWLAEAWDCAEDLRNEGVDVRAITLWSLLGSSGWTTLLTAPGIYEPGIFDVSSGTPRATALAALGTALATGAARHPLAAQPGWWRRPIRLEYPAVRRPAPAVQHRADSCRERAPMGRPLLIMGATGTLGQAFARACTLRNIPHVLTARHALDITSEASIGAALDRHDPWAVVNAAGWVRVDEAESHAARCFAANSDGPVRLARMAEERGLATLNVSSDLVFGGKAEGAYVETDAPDPRNVYGESKARMEEGLLALAGTHLIVRTAAFFSPHDEFNFAVAVARALTAGQPFEAAADQRITPTYVPHLVRVALDLLIDGEQGLWHLT
;
A
#
# COMPACT_ATOMS: atom_id res chain seq x y z
N VAL A 1 -11.25 -27.51 13.12
CA VAL A 1 -11.02 -28.00 11.74
C VAL A 1 -9.77 -28.87 11.63
N ILE A 2 -8.54 -28.35 11.82
CA ILE A 2 -7.33 -29.20 11.67
C ILE A 2 -7.30 -30.31 12.73
N GLU A 3 -7.48 -29.97 14.01
CA GLU A 3 -7.63 -30.95 15.11
C GLU A 3 -8.73 -31.98 14.81
N GLU A 4 -9.93 -31.52 14.45
CA GLU A 4 -11.07 -32.40 14.14
C GLU A 4 -10.78 -33.34 12.96
N ALA A 5 -10.04 -32.87 11.94
CA ALA A 5 -9.61 -33.71 10.82
C ALA A 5 -8.60 -34.76 11.28
N TRP A 6 -7.65 -34.39 12.13
CA TRP A 6 -6.70 -35.32 12.73
C TRP A 6 -7.38 -36.37 13.60
N ASP A 7 -8.26 -35.96 14.51
CA ASP A 7 -9.00 -36.86 15.40
C ASP A 7 -9.86 -37.86 14.60
N ARG A 8 -10.41 -37.41 13.47
CA ARG A 8 -11.27 -38.23 12.62
C ARG A 8 -10.50 -39.21 11.74
N TYR A 9 -9.40 -38.76 11.13
CA TYR A 9 -8.73 -39.53 10.07
C TYR A 9 -7.38 -40.12 10.49
N ALA A 10 -6.72 -39.56 11.51
CA ALA A 10 -5.38 -39.95 11.97
C ALA A 10 -4.34 -40.03 10.84
N THR A 11 -4.53 -39.22 9.79
CA THR A 11 -3.63 -39.13 8.64
C THR A 11 -2.82 -37.85 8.69
N PRO A 12 -1.55 -37.87 8.25
CA PRO A 12 -0.74 -36.66 8.18
C PRO A 12 -1.40 -35.56 7.35
N ILE A 13 -1.33 -34.32 7.84
CA ILE A 13 -2.05 -33.17 7.26
C ILE A 13 -1.05 -32.24 6.57
N ALA A 14 -1.42 -31.78 5.38
CA ALA A 14 -0.82 -30.61 4.76
C ALA A 14 -1.91 -29.55 4.58
N VAL A 15 -1.64 -28.32 5.02
CA VAL A 15 -2.55 -27.18 4.84
C VAL A 15 -2.18 -26.48 3.54
N THR A 16 -3.14 -26.36 2.62
CA THR A 16 -2.95 -25.72 1.32
C THR A 16 -3.90 -24.54 1.16
N GLU A 17 -3.73 -23.76 0.08
CA GLU A 17 -4.62 -22.62 -0.24
C GLU A 17 -4.72 -21.60 0.88
N VAL A 18 -3.59 -21.34 1.54
CA VAL A 18 -3.48 -20.24 2.50
C VAL A 18 -3.34 -18.94 1.71
N HIS A 19 -3.82 -17.83 2.28
CA HIS A 19 -3.57 -16.44 1.84
C HIS A 19 -4.18 -15.98 0.51
N ASN A 20 -5.21 -16.66 0.01
CA ASN A 20 -6.00 -16.31 -1.17
C ASN A 20 -7.06 -15.21 -0.92
N GLY A 21 -7.44 -14.47 -1.97
CA GLY A 21 -8.52 -13.49 -1.98
C GLY A 21 -8.31 -12.27 -1.08
N CYS A 22 -7.06 -11.91 -0.82
CA CYS A 22 -6.70 -10.95 0.22
C CYS A 22 -5.77 -9.84 -0.31
N THR A 23 -5.81 -8.66 0.32
CA THR A 23 -4.79 -7.62 0.13
C THR A 23 -3.45 -8.08 0.68
N ARG A 24 -2.32 -7.47 0.25
CA ARG A 24 -0.98 -8.00 0.56
C ARG A 24 -0.74 -8.29 2.05
N GLU A 25 -1.10 -7.37 2.94
CA GLU A 25 -0.98 -7.55 4.39
C GLU A 25 -1.90 -8.65 4.95
N GLU A 26 -3.09 -8.83 4.39
CA GLU A 26 -4.00 -9.91 4.79
C GLU A 26 -3.45 -11.26 4.32
N GLN A 27 -2.79 -11.30 3.15
CA GLN A 27 -2.05 -12.50 2.72
C GLN A 27 -0.93 -12.84 3.71
N LEU A 28 -0.15 -11.83 4.15
CA LEU A 28 0.90 -12.02 5.16
C LEU A 28 0.34 -12.53 6.50
N ARG A 29 -0.76 -11.95 6.98
CA ARG A 29 -1.40 -12.35 8.25
C ARG A 29 -1.92 -13.77 8.18
N TRP A 30 -2.57 -14.15 7.08
CA TRP A 30 -3.12 -15.49 6.93
C TRP A 30 -1.99 -16.52 6.93
N LEU A 31 -0.95 -16.27 6.15
CA LEU A 31 0.20 -17.18 6.11
C LEU A 31 0.88 -17.33 7.47
N ALA A 32 1.12 -16.22 8.17
CA ALA A 32 1.73 -16.25 9.50
C ALA A 32 0.84 -16.97 10.52
N GLU A 33 -0.46 -16.68 10.56
CA GLU A 33 -1.40 -17.32 11.49
C GLU A 33 -1.55 -18.81 11.20
N ALA A 34 -1.59 -19.21 9.92
CA ALA A 34 -1.62 -20.62 9.54
C ALA A 34 -0.35 -21.35 9.99
N TRP A 35 0.81 -20.70 9.85
CA TRP A 35 2.10 -21.23 10.32
C TRP A 35 2.13 -21.43 11.82
N ASP A 36 1.81 -20.39 12.58
CA ASP A 36 1.82 -20.44 14.04
C ASP A 36 0.84 -21.51 14.55
N CYS A 37 -0.36 -21.59 13.95
CA CYS A 37 -1.34 -22.63 14.25
C CYS A 37 -0.81 -24.05 14.00
N ALA A 38 -0.10 -24.27 12.89
CA ALA A 38 0.49 -25.58 12.61
C ALA A 38 1.62 -25.95 13.59
N GLU A 39 2.44 -24.97 14.00
CA GLU A 39 3.47 -25.20 15.02
C GLU A 39 2.85 -25.55 16.37
N ASP A 40 1.83 -24.82 16.80
CA ASP A 40 1.09 -25.09 18.04
C ASP A 40 0.47 -26.50 18.00
N LEU A 41 -0.21 -26.87 16.92
CA LEU A 41 -0.83 -28.18 16.77
C LEU A 41 0.19 -29.33 16.73
N ARG A 42 1.36 -29.12 16.11
CA ARG A 42 2.44 -30.11 16.15
C ARG A 42 2.94 -30.34 17.58
N ASN A 43 3.03 -29.28 18.38
CA ASN A 43 3.39 -29.40 19.80
C ASN A 43 2.32 -30.14 20.62
N GLU A 44 1.06 -30.11 20.17
CA GLU A 44 -0.07 -30.85 20.76
C GLU A 44 -0.21 -32.29 20.22
N GLY A 45 0.67 -32.73 19.33
CA GLY A 45 0.72 -34.11 18.82
C GLY A 45 -0.05 -34.37 17.51
N VAL A 46 -0.51 -33.31 16.84
CA VAL A 46 -1.12 -33.41 15.50
C VAL A 46 -0.01 -33.48 14.43
N ASP A 47 -0.06 -34.47 13.52
CA ASP A 47 0.93 -34.65 12.44
C ASP A 47 0.68 -33.68 11.26
N VAL A 48 0.85 -32.36 11.49
CA VAL A 48 0.88 -31.35 10.42
C VAL A 48 2.27 -31.31 9.80
N ARG A 49 2.41 -31.71 8.53
CA ARG A 49 3.70 -31.86 7.86
C ARG A 49 4.10 -30.68 7.00
N ALA A 50 3.14 -29.93 6.50
CA ALA A 50 3.42 -28.83 5.57
C ALA A 50 2.31 -27.78 5.60
N ILE A 51 2.73 -26.54 5.32
CA ILE A 51 1.88 -25.47 4.84
C ILE A 51 2.39 -25.08 3.47
N THR A 52 1.50 -25.02 2.47
CA THR A 52 1.88 -24.63 1.12
C THR A 52 1.51 -23.17 0.85
N LEU A 53 2.37 -22.51 0.08
CA LEU A 53 2.19 -21.14 -0.35
C LEU A 53 1.39 -21.13 -1.67
N TRP A 54 0.17 -20.59 -1.64
CA TRP A 54 -0.73 -20.58 -2.79
C TRP A 54 -0.91 -19.18 -3.39
N SER A 55 -0.70 -18.92 -4.67
CA SER A 55 -0.07 -19.71 -5.72
C SER A 55 1.30 -19.10 -6.06
N LEU A 56 2.20 -19.87 -6.67
CA LEU A 56 3.56 -19.38 -6.94
C LEU A 56 3.58 -18.17 -7.90
N LEU A 57 2.77 -18.19 -8.96
CA LEU A 57 2.74 -17.17 -10.02
C LEU A 57 1.45 -16.34 -10.06
N GLY A 58 0.66 -16.40 -8.99
CA GLY A 58 -0.68 -15.80 -8.94
C GLY A 58 -1.73 -16.64 -9.62
N SER A 59 -2.96 -16.15 -9.62
CA SER A 59 -4.13 -16.85 -10.15
C SER A 59 -5.11 -15.85 -10.76
N SER A 60 -5.84 -16.25 -11.80
CA SER A 60 -6.85 -15.41 -12.44
C SER A 60 -8.14 -16.19 -12.62
N GLY A 61 -9.27 -15.56 -12.33
CA GLY A 61 -10.60 -16.13 -12.56
C GLY A 61 -11.02 -17.22 -11.59
N TRP A 62 -10.23 -17.48 -10.54
CA TRP A 62 -10.63 -18.42 -9.49
C TRP A 62 -11.88 -17.91 -8.74
N THR A 63 -11.98 -16.59 -8.51
CA THR A 63 -13.14 -15.94 -7.89
C THR A 63 -14.41 -16.02 -8.72
N THR A 64 -14.27 -16.16 -10.04
CA THR A 64 -15.39 -16.31 -10.98
C THR A 64 -15.64 -17.77 -11.36
N LEU A 65 -14.89 -18.71 -10.79
CA LEU A 65 -14.85 -20.11 -11.25
C LEU A 65 -14.66 -20.23 -12.78
N LEU A 66 -13.92 -19.29 -13.36
CA LEU A 66 -13.67 -19.15 -14.79
C LEU A 66 -14.93 -18.93 -15.65
N THR A 67 -16.05 -18.55 -15.03
CA THR A 67 -17.33 -18.28 -15.74
C THR A 67 -17.44 -16.87 -16.30
N ALA A 68 -16.52 -15.98 -15.91
CA ALA A 68 -16.41 -14.61 -16.39
C ALA A 68 -14.94 -14.16 -16.32
N PRO A 69 -14.53 -13.08 -17.03
CA PRO A 69 -13.21 -12.51 -16.89
C PRO A 69 -12.83 -12.32 -15.42
N GLY A 70 -11.73 -12.94 -15.03
CA GLY A 70 -11.24 -12.93 -13.67
C GLY A 70 -10.38 -11.72 -13.35
N ILE A 71 -10.29 -11.39 -12.07
CA ILE A 71 -9.24 -10.50 -11.58
C ILE A 71 -7.99 -11.36 -11.34
N TYR A 72 -6.84 -10.87 -11.79
CA TYR A 72 -5.55 -11.44 -11.45
C TYR A 72 -5.21 -11.12 -9.99
N GLU A 73 -4.92 -12.15 -9.21
CA GLU A 73 -4.41 -12.05 -7.86
C GLU A 73 -2.93 -12.46 -7.85
N PRO A 74 -2.01 -11.56 -7.46
CA PRO A 74 -0.59 -11.87 -7.34
C PRO A 74 -0.33 -12.97 -6.31
N GLY A 75 0.56 -13.88 -6.67
CA GLY A 75 1.01 -14.95 -5.80
C GLY A 75 2.27 -14.60 -5.02
N ILE A 76 3.10 -15.61 -4.79
CA ILE A 76 4.47 -15.42 -4.28
C ILE A 76 5.28 -14.53 -5.23
N PHE A 77 5.11 -14.75 -6.53
CA PHE A 77 5.60 -13.90 -7.60
C PHE A 77 4.41 -13.26 -8.33
N ASP A 78 4.50 -11.95 -8.51
CA ASP A 78 3.65 -11.17 -9.38
C ASP A 78 4.19 -11.25 -10.81
N VAL A 79 3.36 -11.64 -11.78
CA VAL A 79 3.74 -11.77 -13.20
C VAL A 79 2.98 -10.81 -14.10
N SER A 80 2.24 -9.83 -13.54
CA SER A 80 1.39 -8.94 -14.33
C SER A 80 2.16 -8.07 -15.34
N SER A 81 3.46 -7.85 -15.11
CA SER A 81 4.36 -7.10 -16.00
C SER A 81 5.03 -7.98 -17.08
N GLY A 82 4.75 -9.30 -17.09
CA GLY A 82 5.42 -10.26 -17.96
C GLY A 82 6.77 -10.77 -17.44
N THR A 83 7.31 -10.19 -16.36
CA THR A 83 8.50 -10.69 -15.66
C THR A 83 8.15 -11.00 -14.20
N PRO A 84 8.46 -12.20 -13.68
CA PRO A 84 8.18 -12.55 -12.28
C PRO A 84 8.91 -11.62 -11.31
N ARG A 85 8.13 -10.99 -10.43
CA ARG A 85 8.58 -10.08 -9.38
C ARG A 85 8.22 -10.68 -8.02
N ALA A 86 9.17 -10.79 -7.11
CA ALA A 86 8.90 -11.32 -5.78
C ALA A 86 7.96 -10.38 -5.00
N THR A 87 7.08 -10.97 -4.21
CA THR A 87 6.17 -10.22 -3.35
C THR A 87 6.56 -10.39 -1.89
N ALA A 88 5.90 -9.67 -0.98
CA ALA A 88 6.14 -9.82 0.46
C ALA A 88 5.89 -11.26 0.96
N LEU A 89 5.08 -12.05 0.25
CA LEU A 89 4.87 -13.47 0.56
C LEU A 89 6.13 -14.31 0.36
N ALA A 90 6.97 -13.98 -0.63
CA ALA A 90 8.24 -14.67 -0.83
C ALA A 90 9.16 -14.45 0.38
N ALA A 91 9.29 -13.19 0.81
CA ALA A 91 10.08 -12.82 1.98
C ALA A 91 9.53 -13.47 3.27
N LEU A 92 8.21 -13.46 3.47
CA LEU A 92 7.59 -14.11 4.63
C LEU A 92 7.78 -15.63 4.60
N GLY A 93 7.60 -16.28 3.46
CA GLY A 93 7.83 -17.72 3.33
C GLY A 93 9.26 -18.12 3.71
N THR A 94 10.26 -17.36 3.24
CA THR A 94 11.67 -17.56 3.65
C THR A 94 11.86 -17.29 5.15
N ALA A 95 11.27 -16.23 5.69
CA ALA A 95 11.39 -15.90 7.10
C ALA A 95 10.81 -16.99 8.01
N LEU A 96 9.64 -17.55 7.67
CA LEU A 96 9.03 -18.65 8.40
C LEU A 96 9.89 -19.91 8.35
N ALA A 97 10.45 -20.25 7.19
CA ALA A 97 11.29 -21.44 7.04
C ALA A 97 12.65 -21.33 7.76
N THR A 98 13.15 -20.11 7.96
CA THR A 98 14.50 -19.86 8.53
C THR A 98 14.47 -19.31 9.96
N GLY A 99 13.30 -18.96 10.49
CA GLY A 99 13.15 -18.28 11.77
C GLY A 99 13.59 -16.80 11.75
N ALA A 100 13.68 -16.18 10.57
CA ALA A 100 14.03 -14.77 10.45
C ALA A 100 12.89 -13.85 10.89
N ALA A 101 13.19 -12.57 11.09
CA ALA A 101 12.20 -11.56 11.45
C ALA A 101 11.11 -11.44 10.38
N ARG A 102 9.85 -11.43 10.81
CA ARG A 102 8.67 -11.28 9.94
C ARG A 102 8.36 -9.80 9.72
N HIS A 103 7.73 -9.48 8.59
CA HIS A 103 7.20 -8.13 8.35
C HIS A 103 6.22 -7.74 9.48
N PRO A 104 6.27 -6.51 10.04
CA PRO A 104 5.43 -6.12 11.18
C PRO A 104 3.92 -6.28 10.96
N LEU A 105 3.47 -6.19 9.71
CA LEU A 105 2.06 -6.34 9.36
C LEU A 105 1.53 -7.78 9.50
N ALA A 106 2.40 -8.78 9.51
CA ALA A 106 2.02 -10.19 9.72
C ALA A 106 1.52 -10.45 11.15
N ALA A 107 1.86 -9.59 12.11
CA ALA A 107 1.45 -9.71 13.51
C ALA A 107 0.07 -9.10 13.83
N GLN A 108 -0.56 -8.42 12.86
CA GLN A 108 -1.89 -7.83 13.06
C GLN A 108 -3.00 -8.88 12.92
N PRO A 109 -4.15 -8.70 13.58
CA PRO A 109 -5.30 -9.57 13.33
C PRO A 109 -5.80 -9.40 11.89
N GLY A 110 -5.95 -10.52 11.19
CA GLY A 110 -6.56 -10.56 9.87
C GLY A 110 -8.05 -10.24 9.91
N TRP A 111 -8.65 -9.99 8.74
CA TRP A 111 -10.06 -9.62 8.63
C TRP A 111 -11.00 -10.69 9.24
N TRP A 112 -10.64 -11.98 9.19
CA TRP A 112 -11.37 -13.10 9.80
C TRP A 112 -11.35 -13.08 11.34
N ARG A 113 -10.47 -12.29 11.96
CA ARG A 113 -10.44 -12.04 13.42
C ARG A 113 -11.09 -10.71 13.80
N ARG A 114 -11.49 -9.88 12.82
CA ARG A 114 -12.07 -8.55 13.03
C ARG A 114 -13.60 -8.54 12.87
N PRO A 115 -14.33 -7.58 13.45
CA PRO A 115 -15.78 -7.47 13.28
C PRO A 115 -16.24 -7.21 11.84
N ILE A 116 -15.36 -6.71 10.97
CA ILE A 116 -15.67 -6.43 9.56
C ILE A 116 -16.15 -7.68 8.78
N ARG A 117 -15.86 -8.89 9.28
CA ARG A 117 -16.37 -10.15 8.72
C ARG A 117 -17.87 -10.36 8.91
N LEU A 118 -18.50 -9.60 9.82
CA LEU A 118 -19.90 -9.73 10.15
C LEU A 118 -20.69 -8.62 9.44
N GLU A 119 -21.61 -9.01 8.57
CA GLU A 119 -22.55 -8.04 7.96
C GLU A 119 -23.54 -7.47 8.98
N TYR A 120 -23.86 -8.24 10.03
CA TYR A 120 -24.82 -7.88 11.07
C TYR A 120 -24.18 -7.96 12.46
N PRO A 121 -24.54 -7.04 13.37
CA PRO A 121 -24.05 -7.10 14.74
C PRO A 121 -24.51 -8.38 15.44
N ALA A 122 -23.71 -8.86 16.39
CA ALA A 122 -24.05 -10.03 17.17
C ALA A 122 -25.36 -9.82 17.94
N VAL A 123 -26.37 -10.64 17.66
CA VAL A 123 -27.65 -10.62 18.37
C VAL A 123 -27.52 -11.48 19.63
N ARG A 124 -27.96 -10.96 20.78
CA ARG A 124 -28.00 -11.73 22.04
C ARG A 124 -28.92 -12.94 21.87
N ARG A 125 -28.36 -14.15 22.01
CA ARG A 125 -29.15 -15.38 21.98
C ARG A 125 -29.88 -15.62 23.32
N PRO A 126 -31.09 -16.23 23.31
CA PRO A 126 -31.85 -16.54 24.52
C PRO A 126 -31.28 -17.67 25.39
N ALA A 127 -30.43 -18.54 24.82
CA ALA A 127 -29.87 -19.70 25.52
C ALA A 127 -28.35 -19.81 25.31
N PRO A 128 -27.58 -20.25 26.32
CA PRO A 128 -26.15 -20.50 26.18
C PRO A 128 -25.94 -21.75 25.32
N ALA A 129 -25.44 -21.56 24.09
CA ALA A 129 -24.87 -22.67 23.34
C ALA A 129 -23.50 -23.04 23.97
N VAL A 130 -23.11 -24.31 23.90
CA VAL A 130 -21.73 -24.72 24.17
C VAL A 130 -20.83 -23.80 23.33
N GLN A 131 -20.02 -22.97 23.99
CA GLN A 131 -19.00 -22.20 23.28
C GLN A 131 -18.08 -23.23 22.63
N HIS A 132 -18.22 -23.45 21.32
CA HIS A 132 -17.08 -23.89 20.52
C HIS A 132 -15.99 -22.88 20.83
N ARG A 133 -14.96 -23.32 21.57
CA ARG A 133 -13.86 -22.55 22.20
C ARG A 133 -14.02 -21.04 22.04
N ALA A 134 -14.34 -20.35 23.14
CA ALA A 134 -14.49 -18.89 23.19
C ALA A 134 -13.51 -18.22 22.21
N ASP A 135 -14.05 -17.55 21.19
CA ASP A 135 -13.29 -16.67 20.33
C ASP A 135 -12.51 -15.73 21.27
N SER A 136 -11.24 -16.04 21.47
CA SER A 136 -10.30 -15.21 22.22
C SER A 136 -9.95 -13.93 21.46
N CYS A 137 -10.70 -13.64 20.39
CA CYS A 137 -10.76 -12.38 19.65
C CYS A 137 -11.29 -11.25 20.55
N ARG A 138 -10.60 -10.96 21.66
CA ARG A 138 -10.58 -9.60 22.17
C ARG A 138 -9.95 -8.77 21.07
N GLU A 139 -10.67 -7.74 20.61
CA GLU A 139 -10.13 -6.72 19.72
C GLU A 139 -8.82 -6.23 20.31
N ARG A 140 -7.69 -6.74 19.80
CA ARG A 140 -6.39 -6.15 20.06
C ARG A 140 -6.32 -4.95 19.13
N ALA A 141 -6.14 -3.76 19.71
CA ALA A 141 -5.75 -2.60 18.93
C ALA A 141 -4.52 -2.97 18.07
N PRO A 142 -4.42 -2.45 16.84
CA PRO A 142 -3.27 -2.74 15.99
C PRO A 142 -1.97 -2.46 16.77
N MET A 143 -1.17 -3.50 16.99
CA MET A 143 0.07 -3.44 17.78
C MET A 143 1.25 -3.57 16.83
N GLY A 144 2.03 -2.52 16.63
CA GLY A 144 3.23 -2.62 15.82
C GLY A 144 3.75 -1.26 15.37
N ARG A 145 4.93 -1.28 14.74
CA ARG A 145 5.52 -0.11 14.09
C ARG A 145 4.48 0.45 13.09
N PRO A 146 4.23 1.77 13.05
CA PRO A 146 3.25 2.35 12.14
C PRO A 146 3.83 2.66 10.76
N LEU A 147 2.97 2.88 9.77
CA LEU A 147 3.31 3.61 8.55
C LEU A 147 3.22 5.11 8.85
N LEU A 148 4.32 5.85 8.66
CA LEU A 148 4.29 7.30 8.83
C LEU A 148 3.85 7.95 7.51
N ILE A 149 2.75 8.69 7.53
CA ILE A 149 2.17 9.31 6.33
C ILE A 149 2.26 10.82 6.48
N MET A 150 2.81 11.50 5.47
CA MET A 150 2.86 12.95 5.40
C MET A 150 1.78 13.50 4.48
N GLY A 151 1.25 14.67 4.79
CA GLY A 151 0.24 15.35 3.96
C GLY A 151 -1.18 15.20 4.50
N ALA A 152 -1.37 15.36 5.82
CA ALA A 152 -2.67 15.24 6.49
C ALA A 152 -3.80 16.08 5.89
N THR A 153 -3.50 17.18 5.22
CA THR A 153 -4.52 18.06 4.61
C THR A 153 -4.76 17.77 3.12
N GLY A 154 -3.97 16.88 2.51
CA GLY A 154 -4.05 16.58 1.08
C GLY A 154 -4.90 15.35 0.77
N THR A 155 -5.42 15.29 -0.45
CA THR A 155 -6.26 14.19 -0.97
C THR A 155 -5.55 12.83 -0.84
N LEU A 156 -4.27 12.77 -1.20
CA LEU A 156 -3.47 11.53 -1.15
C LEU A 156 -3.16 11.09 0.28
N GLY A 157 -2.68 11.98 1.16
CA GLY A 157 -2.37 11.62 2.55
C GLY A 157 -3.61 11.08 3.29
N GLN A 158 -4.76 11.72 3.09
CA GLN A 158 -6.05 11.23 3.61
C GLN A 158 -6.47 9.90 2.98
N ALA A 159 -6.23 9.70 1.68
CA ALA A 159 -6.53 8.44 1.02
C ALA A 159 -5.66 7.28 1.52
N PHE A 160 -4.36 7.49 1.73
CA PHE A 160 -3.47 6.51 2.36
C PHE A 160 -3.93 6.16 3.78
N ALA A 161 -4.30 7.14 4.60
CA ALA A 161 -4.80 6.90 5.95
C ALA A 161 -6.12 6.11 5.96
N ARG A 162 -7.07 6.44 5.06
CA ARG A 162 -8.31 5.66 4.88
C ARG A 162 -8.03 4.22 4.46
N ALA A 163 -7.14 4.02 3.49
CA ALA A 163 -6.75 2.69 3.04
C ALA A 163 -6.10 1.89 4.18
N CYS A 164 -5.20 2.50 4.95
CA CYS A 164 -4.58 1.87 6.11
C CYS A 164 -5.61 1.48 7.18
N THR A 165 -6.60 2.35 7.45
CA THR A 165 -7.69 2.05 8.40
C THR A 165 -8.49 0.83 7.96
N LEU A 166 -8.90 0.77 6.68
CA LEU A 166 -9.65 -0.36 6.12
C LEU A 166 -8.83 -1.67 6.22
N ARG A 167 -7.55 -1.59 5.83
CA ARG A 167 -6.56 -2.68 5.79
C ARG A 167 -5.97 -3.05 7.15
N ASN A 168 -6.38 -2.38 8.23
CA ASN A 168 -5.82 -2.54 9.58
C ASN A 168 -4.28 -2.43 9.62
N ILE A 169 -3.74 -1.51 8.83
CA ILE A 169 -2.32 -1.15 8.84
C ILE A 169 -2.16 -0.06 9.91
N PRO A 170 -1.35 -0.28 10.98
CA PRO A 170 -1.06 0.76 11.95
C PRO A 170 -0.41 1.93 11.22
N HIS A 171 -0.90 3.15 11.42
CA HIS A 171 -0.43 4.34 10.70
C HIS A 171 -0.52 5.60 11.55
N VAL A 172 0.32 6.58 11.21
CA VAL A 172 0.32 7.93 11.79
C VAL A 172 0.26 8.93 10.64
N LEU A 173 -0.80 9.73 10.57
CA LEU A 173 -0.94 10.79 9.59
C LEU A 173 -0.47 12.12 10.19
N THR A 174 0.51 12.75 9.56
CA THR A 174 1.16 13.98 10.05
C THR A 174 0.82 15.19 9.19
N ALA A 175 0.55 16.30 9.88
CA ALA A 175 0.44 17.62 9.29
C ALA A 175 1.81 18.33 9.34
N ARG A 176 1.97 19.41 8.56
CA ARG A 176 3.22 20.16 8.43
C ARG A 176 3.83 20.62 9.77
N HIS A 177 3.00 20.96 10.76
CA HIS A 177 3.48 21.40 12.07
C HIS A 177 4.07 20.26 12.92
N ALA A 178 3.67 19.02 12.65
CA ALA A 178 4.17 17.83 13.36
C ALA A 178 5.39 17.22 12.67
N LEU A 179 5.47 17.37 11.34
CA LEU A 179 6.62 16.96 10.53
C LEU A 179 6.81 17.97 9.40
N ASP A 180 7.80 18.84 9.56
CA ASP A 180 8.21 19.79 8.53
C ASP A 180 9.33 19.17 7.68
N ILE A 181 9.01 18.83 6.43
CA ILE A 181 9.96 18.23 5.49
C ILE A 181 11.16 19.12 5.17
N THR A 182 11.06 20.43 5.43
CA THR A 182 12.16 21.36 5.18
C THR A 182 13.16 21.41 6.34
N SER A 183 12.83 20.81 7.49
CA SER A 183 13.65 20.81 8.71
C SER A 183 14.19 19.42 9.03
N GLU A 184 15.51 19.26 8.98
CA GLU A 184 16.21 18.02 9.31
C GLU A 184 15.91 17.54 10.74
N ALA A 185 15.95 18.46 11.71
CA ALA A 185 15.63 18.16 13.11
C ALA A 185 14.18 17.69 13.27
N SER A 186 13.24 18.27 12.50
CA SER A 186 11.84 17.83 12.52
C SER A 186 11.66 16.43 11.96
N ILE A 187 12.37 16.10 10.86
CA ILE A 187 12.32 14.77 10.25
C ILE A 187 12.87 13.74 11.23
N GLY A 188 14.07 13.96 11.77
CA GLY A 188 14.71 13.04 12.71
C GLY A 188 13.85 12.78 13.94
N ALA A 189 13.35 13.85 14.56
CA ALA A 189 12.47 13.73 15.73
C ALA A 189 11.18 12.94 15.43
N ALA A 190 10.60 13.11 14.24
CA ALA A 190 9.39 12.36 13.86
C ALA A 190 9.68 10.87 13.61
N LEU A 191 10.78 10.55 12.91
CA LEU A 191 11.21 9.16 12.66
C LEU A 191 11.52 8.44 13.98
N ASP A 192 12.27 9.07 14.87
CA ASP A 192 12.67 8.47 16.15
C ASP A 192 11.47 8.32 17.11
N ARG A 193 10.57 9.31 17.14
CA ARG A 193 9.37 9.27 18.00
C ARG A 193 8.39 8.19 17.60
N HIS A 194 8.19 8.00 16.30
CA HIS A 194 7.15 7.10 15.79
C HIS A 194 7.64 5.70 15.48
N ASP A 195 8.95 5.49 15.32
CA ASP A 195 9.57 4.23 14.92
C ASP A 195 8.78 3.50 13.82
N PRO A 196 8.55 4.14 12.66
CA PRO A 196 7.71 3.57 11.63
C PRO A 196 8.41 2.40 10.93
N TRP A 197 7.65 1.53 10.26
CA TRP A 197 8.25 0.51 9.36
C TRP A 197 8.55 1.06 7.96
N ALA A 198 7.86 2.13 7.55
CA ALA A 198 8.11 2.87 6.31
C ALA A 198 7.50 4.28 6.39
N VAL A 199 7.84 5.12 5.41
CA VAL A 199 7.32 6.49 5.30
C VAL A 199 6.65 6.72 3.95
N VAL A 200 5.45 7.27 3.93
CA VAL A 200 4.77 7.77 2.73
C VAL A 200 4.81 9.29 2.72
N ASN A 201 5.54 9.85 1.77
CA ASN A 201 5.53 11.27 1.48
C ASN A 201 4.48 11.59 0.42
N ALA A 202 3.26 11.90 0.89
CA ALA A 202 2.18 12.46 0.08
C ALA A 202 2.04 13.98 0.29
N ALA A 203 3.04 14.62 0.88
CA ALA A 203 3.12 16.07 1.03
C ALA A 203 3.82 16.72 -0.17
N GLY A 204 3.55 18.00 -0.40
CA GLY A 204 4.23 18.78 -1.42
C GLY A 204 3.52 20.09 -1.73
N TRP A 205 4.21 20.95 -2.47
CA TRP A 205 3.65 22.12 -3.11
C TRP A 205 2.91 21.70 -4.38
N VAL A 206 1.57 21.67 -4.34
CA VAL A 206 0.74 21.14 -5.43
C VAL A 206 0.18 22.20 -6.38
N ARG A 207 0.27 23.49 -6.00
CA ARG A 207 -0.25 24.59 -6.82
C ARG A 207 0.80 24.99 -7.86
N VAL A 208 0.68 24.42 -9.06
CA VAL A 208 1.63 24.58 -10.18
C VAL A 208 1.88 26.05 -10.50
N ASP A 209 0.82 26.86 -10.62
CA ASP A 209 0.95 28.29 -10.93
C ASP A 209 1.70 29.07 -9.84
N GLU A 210 1.52 28.69 -8.57
CA GLU A 210 2.22 29.34 -7.47
C GLU A 210 3.69 28.92 -7.36
N ALA A 211 4.06 27.77 -7.93
CA ALA A 211 5.43 27.28 -7.92
C ALA A 211 6.36 28.22 -8.70
N GLU A 212 5.89 28.81 -9.80
CA GLU A 212 6.66 29.76 -10.62
C GLU A 212 7.08 31.01 -9.82
N SER A 213 6.15 31.54 -9.01
CA SER A 213 6.42 32.73 -8.18
C SER A 213 7.18 32.41 -6.88
N HIS A 214 7.24 31.15 -6.46
CA HIS A 214 7.83 30.71 -5.19
C HIS A 214 8.82 29.55 -5.36
N ALA A 215 9.63 29.59 -6.43
CA ALA A 215 10.49 28.47 -6.85
C ALA A 215 11.36 27.90 -5.72
N ALA A 216 12.05 28.75 -4.95
CA ALA A 216 12.91 28.30 -3.86
C ALA A 216 12.15 27.50 -2.77
N ARG A 217 10.91 27.91 -2.45
CA ARG A 217 10.06 27.16 -1.50
C ARG A 217 9.53 25.87 -2.11
N CYS A 218 9.23 25.88 -3.41
CA CYS A 218 8.84 24.69 -4.15
C CYS A 218 9.97 23.64 -4.10
N PHE A 219 11.21 24.01 -4.47
CA PHE A 219 12.36 23.09 -4.43
C PHE A 219 12.64 22.57 -3.01
N ALA A 220 12.61 23.45 -1.99
CA ALA A 220 12.84 23.02 -0.61
C ALA A 220 11.81 21.96 -0.14
N ALA A 221 10.54 22.11 -0.54
CA ALA A 221 9.46 21.22 -0.12
C ALA A 221 9.30 19.97 -1.00
N ASN A 222 9.52 20.09 -2.32
CA ASN A 222 9.27 19.03 -3.30
C ASN A 222 10.52 18.25 -3.69
N SER A 223 11.73 18.78 -3.48
CA SER A 223 13.00 18.16 -3.89
C SER A 223 13.91 17.90 -2.69
N ASP A 224 14.39 18.96 -2.04
CA ASP A 224 15.46 18.85 -1.02
C ASP A 224 14.95 18.12 0.23
N GLY A 225 13.74 18.46 0.68
CA GLY A 225 13.11 17.84 1.84
C GLY A 225 12.86 16.34 1.66
N PRO A 226 12.22 15.89 0.57
CA PRO A 226 12.04 14.46 0.28
C PRO A 226 13.36 13.68 0.17
N VAL A 227 14.39 14.24 -0.48
CA VAL A 227 15.72 13.61 -0.56
C VAL A 227 16.35 13.49 0.84
N ARG A 228 16.23 14.52 1.67
CA ARG A 228 16.71 14.48 3.06
C ARG A 228 15.98 13.43 3.88
N LEU A 229 14.65 13.38 3.78
CA LEU A 229 13.82 12.36 4.43
C LEU A 229 14.25 10.95 4.00
N ALA A 230 14.43 10.73 2.70
CA ALA A 230 14.88 9.46 2.15
C ALA A 230 16.24 9.03 2.70
N ARG A 231 17.22 9.95 2.75
CA ARG A 231 18.54 9.68 3.35
C ARG A 231 18.45 9.29 4.83
N MET A 232 17.69 10.05 5.62
CA MET A 232 17.52 9.76 7.06
C MET A 232 16.74 8.47 7.32
N ALA A 233 15.84 8.10 6.40
CA ALA A 233 15.12 6.84 6.40
C ALA A 233 16.06 5.67 6.05
N GLU A 234 16.93 5.82 5.05
CA GLU A 234 17.95 4.83 4.68
C GLU A 234 18.89 4.51 5.86
N GLU A 235 19.37 5.53 6.57
CA GLU A 235 20.20 5.39 7.78
C GLU A 235 19.54 4.54 8.89
N ARG A 236 18.20 4.46 8.87
CA ARG A 236 17.37 3.70 9.82
C ARG A 236 16.84 2.39 9.23
N GLY A 237 17.23 2.03 8.01
CA GLY A 237 16.72 0.86 7.30
C GLY A 237 15.22 0.94 6.99
N LEU A 238 14.70 2.15 6.77
CA LEU A 238 13.28 2.41 6.49
C LEU A 238 13.05 2.59 4.99
N ALA A 239 12.01 1.94 4.47
CA ALA A 239 11.54 2.19 3.11
C ALA A 239 10.78 3.52 3.02
N THR A 240 10.81 4.16 1.85
CA THR A 240 10.02 5.37 1.59
C THR A 240 9.23 5.28 0.30
N LEU A 241 8.00 5.80 0.29
CA LEU A 241 7.21 6.05 -0.90
C LEU A 241 7.07 7.54 -1.13
N ASN A 242 7.47 8.04 -2.29
CA ASN A 242 7.36 9.45 -2.67
C ASN A 242 6.49 9.61 -3.91
N VAL A 243 5.51 10.51 -3.83
CA VAL A 243 4.61 10.78 -4.96
C VAL A 243 5.22 11.84 -5.88
N SER A 244 5.38 11.47 -7.14
CA SER A 244 5.80 12.33 -8.24
C SER A 244 4.63 12.64 -9.17
N SER A 245 4.92 13.20 -10.36
CA SER A 245 3.91 13.69 -11.30
C SER A 245 4.33 13.39 -12.74
N ASP A 246 3.35 13.27 -13.61
CA ASP A 246 3.50 13.35 -15.07
C ASP A 246 4.15 14.65 -15.57
N LEU A 247 4.08 15.75 -14.82
CA LEU A 247 4.70 17.04 -15.18
C LEU A 247 6.23 17.03 -15.18
N VAL A 248 6.87 15.91 -14.81
CA VAL A 248 8.30 15.67 -15.10
C VAL A 248 8.56 15.51 -16.60
N PHE A 249 7.51 15.26 -17.40
CA PHE A 249 7.58 15.15 -18.85
C PHE A 249 7.09 16.41 -19.56
N GLY A 250 7.58 16.59 -20.78
CA GLY A 250 7.27 17.76 -21.61
C GLY A 250 6.09 17.61 -22.57
N GLY A 251 5.37 16.49 -22.57
CA GLY A 251 4.18 16.25 -23.40
C GLY A 251 4.44 16.14 -24.91
N LYS A 252 5.69 15.88 -25.33
CA LYS A 252 6.11 15.80 -26.73
C LYS A 252 6.04 14.40 -27.35
N ALA A 253 5.84 13.36 -26.53
CA ALA A 253 5.80 12.00 -27.04
C ALA A 253 4.54 11.76 -27.88
N GLU A 254 4.66 11.01 -28.98
CA GLU A 254 3.52 10.58 -29.78
C GLU A 254 2.71 9.45 -29.09
N GLY A 255 3.28 8.82 -28.06
CA GLY A 255 2.68 7.75 -27.27
C GLY A 255 2.74 8.00 -25.76
N ALA A 256 2.32 7.00 -24.98
CA ALA A 256 2.38 7.05 -23.53
C ALA A 256 3.84 6.98 -23.03
N TYR A 257 4.17 7.78 -22.03
CA TYR A 257 5.47 7.73 -21.37
C TYR A 257 5.65 6.46 -20.55
N VAL A 258 6.82 5.86 -20.62
CA VAL A 258 7.26 4.74 -19.78
C VAL A 258 8.31 5.21 -18.76
N GLU A 259 8.57 4.40 -17.74
CA GLU A 259 9.44 4.75 -16.62
C GLU A 259 10.89 5.04 -17.06
N THR A 260 11.34 4.43 -18.16
CA THR A 260 12.67 4.63 -18.73
C THR A 260 12.82 5.89 -19.57
N ASP A 261 11.73 6.60 -19.86
CA ASP A 261 11.80 7.86 -20.60
C ASP A 261 12.43 8.97 -19.76
N ALA A 262 13.28 9.76 -20.40
CA ALA A 262 13.97 10.87 -19.73
C ALA A 262 12.99 12.00 -19.38
N PRO A 263 13.04 12.54 -18.15
CA PRO A 263 12.32 13.76 -17.79
C PRO A 263 12.71 14.96 -18.67
N ASP A 264 11.71 15.78 -19.03
CA ASP A 264 11.86 17.06 -19.75
C ASP A 264 10.81 18.07 -19.22
N PRO A 265 10.89 18.46 -17.92
CA PRO A 265 9.88 19.27 -17.27
C PRO A 265 9.80 20.67 -17.87
N ARG A 266 8.58 21.24 -17.91
CA ARG A 266 8.29 22.54 -18.55
C ARG A 266 7.97 23.67 -17.61
N ASN A 267 7.86 23.38 -16.33
CA ASN A 267 7.53 24.33 -15.28
C ASN A 267 8.32 23.99 -14.01
N VAL A 268 8.37 24.94 -13.08
CA VAL A 268 9.12 24.81 -11.83
C VAL A 268 8.60 23.64 -10.98
N TYR A 269 7.31 23.36 -11.01
CA TYR A 269 6.73 22.23 -10.28
C TYR A 269 7.28 20.89 -10.82
N GLY A 270 7.23 20.68 -12.13
CA GLY A 270 7.75 19.50 -12.81
C GLY A 270 9.25 19.35 -12.59
N GLU A 271 10.00 20.45 -12.65
CA GLU A 271 11.44 20.45 -12.37
C GLU A 271 11.73 20.04 -10.93
N SER A 272 10.95 20.53 -9.96
CA SER A 272 11.10 20.12 -8.56
C SER A 272 10.86 18.62 -8.36
N LYS A 273 9.90 18.03 -9.07
CA LYS A 273 9.63 16.59 -9.02
C LYS A 273 10.71 15.78 -9.72
N ALA A 274 11.21 16.22 -10.87
CA ALA A 274 12.32 15.55 -11.56
C ALA A 274 13.59 15.52 -10.70
N ARG A 275 13.93 16.63 -10.02
CA ARG A 275 15.08 16.68 -9.08
C ARG A 275 14.89 15.79 -7.86
N MET A 276 13.67 15.66 -7.37
CA MET A 276 13.34 14.69 -6.31
C MET A 276 13.61 13.27 -6.78
N GLU A 277 13.12 12.90 -7.97
CA GLU A 277 13.32 11.57 -8.55
C GLU A 277 14.81 11.25 -8.69
N GLU A 278 15.58 12.15 -9.29
CA GLU A 278 17.04 12.00 -9.43
C GLU A 278 17.72 11.81 -8.07
N GLY A 279 17.40 12.66 -7.10
CA GLY A 279 18.00 12.60 -5.78
C GLY A 279 17.66 11.32 -5.00
N LEU A 280 16.45 10.77 -5.16
CA LEU A 280 16.05 9.50 -4.53
C LEU A 280 16.65 8.28 -5.24
N LEU A 281 16.75 8.30 -6.57
CA LEU A 281 17.37 7.21 -7.35
C LEU A 281 18.89 7.10 -7.12
N ALA A 282 19.53 8.16 -6.66
CA ALA A 282 20.95 8.16 -6.30
C ALA A 282 21.24 7.57 -4.90
N LEU A 283 20.21 7.26 -4.10
CA LEU A 283 20.33 6.66 -2.79
C LEU A 283 20.33 5.12 -2.88
N ALA A 284 20.92 4.45 -1.88
CA ALA A 284 21.06 2.99 -1.89
C ALA A 284 19.89 2.27 -1.19
N GLY A 285 19.04 3.01 -0.47
CA GLY A 285 17.90 2.47 0.26
C GLY A 285 16.70 2.07 -0.61
N THR A 286 15.68 1.52 0.03
CA THR A 286 14.41 1.13 -0.61
C THR A 286 13.52 2.36 -0.79
N HIS A 287 13.67 3.03 -1.93
CA HIS A 287 12.93 4.23 -2.28
C HIS A 287 11.99 3.97 -3.45
N LEU A 288 10.69 3.89 -3.17
CA LEU A 288 9.62 3.80 -4.16
C LEU A 288 9.19 5.20 -4.59
N ILE A 289 9.17 5.45 -5.89
CA ILE A 289 8.74 6.69 -6.50
C ILE A 289 7.56 6.37 -7.41
N VAL A 290 6.41 6.99 -7.12
CA VAL A 290 5.18 6.78 -7.88
C VAL A 290 4.87 8.04 -8.70
N ARG A 291 5.03 7.99 -10.01
CA ARG A 291 4.49 9.00 -10.92
C ARG A 291 3.01 8.72 -11.13
N THR A 292 2.20 9.76 -10.95
CA THR A 292 0.75 9.72 -11.16
C THR A 292 0.30 11.01 -11.83
N ALA A 293 -0.92 11.03 -12.37
CA ALA A 293 -1.44 12.14 -13.17
C ALA A 293 -2.93 12.35 -12.91
N ALA A 294 -3.40 13.58 -13.03
CA ALA A 294 -4.82 13.93 -13.09
C ALA A 294 -5.72 13.10 -12.15
N PHE A 295 -5.32 12.94 -10.89
CA PHE A 295 -6.02 12.03 -10.00
C PHE A 295 -7.37 12.60 -9.57
N PHE A 296 -8.33 11.72 -9.33
CA PHE A 296 -9.66 12.06 -8.83
C PHE A 296 -10.10 11.11 -7.72
N SER A 297 -10.95 11.60 -6.82
CA SER A 297 -11.44 10.83 -5.69
C SER A 297 -12.90 11.18 -5.38
N PRO A 298 -13.72 10.22 -4.93
CA PRO A 298 -15.05 10.51 -4.42
C PRO A 298 -15.02 11.31 -3.10
N HIS A 299 -13.84 11.43 -2.48
CA HIS A 299 -13.63 12.16 -1.22
C HIS A 299 -13.01 13.54 -1.42
N ASP A 300 -12.83 13.98 -2.66
CA ASP A 300 -12.29 15.29 -3.01
C ASP A 300 -13.30 16.01 -3.89
N GLU A 301 -13.95 17.04 -3.36
CA GLU A 301 -14.96 17.77 -4.13
C GLU A 301 -14.36 18.69 -5.20
N PHE A 302 -13.05 18.96 -5.12
CA PHE A 302 -12.35 19.92 -5.97
C PHE A 302 -11.48 19.21 -7.01
N ASN A 303 -12.03 18.18 -7.66
CA ASN A 303 -11.38 17.52 -8.79
C ASN A 303 -12.21 17.63 -10.08
N PHE A 304 -11.55 17.46 -11.21
CA PHE A 304 -12.16 17.65 -12.53
C PHE A 304 -13.33 16.67 -12.78
N ALA A 305 -13.24 15.42 -12.30
CA ALA A 305 -14.30 14.43 -12.50
C ALA A 305 -15.58 14.82 -11.76
N VAL A 306 -15.46 15.36 -10.54
CA VAL A 306 -16.59 15.90 -9.78
C VAL A 306 -17.17 17.14 -10.46
N ALA A 307 -16.32 18.03 -10.98
CA ALA A 307 -16.76 19.21 -11.73
C ALA A 307 -17.56 18.84 -12.99
N VAL A 308 -17.05 17.90 -13.79
CA VAL A 308 -17.73 17.35 -14.98
C VAL A 308 -19.07 16.72 -14.59
N ALA A 309 -19.08 15.84 -13.58
CA ALA A 309 -20.30 15.18 -13.14
C ALA A 309 -21.35 16.19 -12.67
N ARG A 310 -20.96 17.21 -11.90
CA ARG A 310 -21.87 18.27 -11.43
C ARG A 310 -22.45 19.09 -12.59
N ALA A 311 -21.61 19.51 -13.54
CA ALA A 311 -22.05 20.29 -14.69
C ALA A 311 -23.08 19.53 -15.54
N LEU A 312 -22.76 18.28 -15.90
CA LEU A 312 -23.65 17.43 -16.70
C LEU A 312 -24.96 17.11 -15.97
N THR A 313 -24.90 16.82 -14.67
CA THR A 313 -26.11 16.59 -13.85
C THR A 313 -27.02 17.83 -13.79
N ALA A 314 -26.44 19.03 -13.81
CA ALA A 314 -27.17 20.30 -13.83
C ALA A 314 -27.61 20.75 -15.24
N GLY A 315 -27.40 19.93 -16.28
CA GLY A 315 -27.71 20.28 -17.67
C GLY A 315 -26.87 21.44 -18.22
N GLN A 316 -25.71 21.72 -17.63
CA GLN A 316 -24.80 22.78 -18.04
C GLN A 316 -23.70 22.24 -18.97
N PRO A 317 -23.23 23.04 -19.95
CA PRO A 317 -22.05 22.69 -20.73
C PRO A 317 -20.79 22.68 -19.85
N PHE A 318 -19.81 21.86 -20.21
CA PHE A 318 -18.49 21.83 -19.59
C PHE A 318 -17.43 22.07 -20.67
N GLU A 319 -16.61 23.10 -20.49
CA GLU A 319 -15.51 23.40 -21.40
C GLU A 319 -14.26 22.60 -21.00
N ALA A 320 -13.70 21.87 -21.96
CA ALA A 320 -12.50 21.05 -21.77
C ALA A 320 -11.48 21.35 -22.86
N ALA A 321 -10.19 21.23 -22.53
CA ALA A 321 -9.11 21.38 -23.49
C ALA A 321 -9.18 20.26 -24.55
N ALA A 322 -9.22 20.63 -25.83
CA ALA A 322 -9.31 19.67 -26.94
C ALA A 322 -7.95 19.05 -27.33
N ASP A 323 -6.87 19.64 -26.85
CA ASP A 323 -5.48 19.30 -27.17
C ASP A 323 -4.74 18.58 -26.03
N GLN A 324 -5.40 18.34 -24.89
CA GLN A 324 -4.83 17.61 -23.77
C GLN A 324 -5.35 16.17 -23.73
N ARG A 325 -4.42 15.22 -23.70
CA ARG A 325 -4.70 13.79 -23.48
C ARG A 325 -4.15 13.39 -22.12
N ILE A 326 -5.01 12.81 -21.29
CA ILE A 326 -4.67 12.36 -19.94
C ILE A 326 -5.24 10.97 -19.69
N THR A 327 -4.64 10.26 -18.74
CA THR A 327 -5.20 9.06 -18.12
C THR A 327 -5.63 9.41 -16.70
N PRO A 328 -6.92 9.63 -16.41
CA PRO A 328 -7.40 9.94 -15.07
C PRO A 328 -7.10 8.85 -14.05
N THR A 329 -6.49 9.22 -12.92
CA THR A 329 -6.14 8.25 -11.88
C THR A 329 -7.16 8.21 -10.75
N TYR A 330 -7.78 7.04 -10.57
CA TYR A 330 -8.69 6.82 -9.44
C TYR A 330 -7.88 6.63 -8.15
N VAL A 331 -7.91 7.63 -7.26
CA VAL A 331 -7.07 7.68 -6.04
C VAL A 331 -7.15 6.41 -5.18
N PRO A 332 -8.34 5.80 -4.91
CA PRO A 332 -8.39 4.55 -4.15
C PRO A 332 -7.65 3.38 -4.83
N HIS A 333 -7.60 3.34 -6.17
CA HIS A 333 -6.83 2.32 -6.88
C HIS A 333 -5.33 2.59 -6.77
N LEU A 334 -4.91 3.83 -7.02
CA LEU A 334 -3.53 4.29 -6.88
C LEU A 334 -2.95 3.91 -5.51
N VAL A 335 -3.66 4.29 -4.44
CA VAL A 335 -3.22 4.05 -3.05
C VAL A 335 -3.14 2.56 -2.73
N ARG A 336 -4.08 1.75 -3.24
CA ARG A 336 -4.06 0.30 -3.04
C ARG A 336 -2.78 -0.31 -3.60
N VAL A 337 -2.50 -0.04 -4.88
CA VAL A 337 -1.32 -0.58 -5.59
C VAL A 337 -0.03 -0.03 -4.99
N ALA A 338 0.02 1.27 -4.69
CA ALA A 338 1.17 1.91 -4.06
C ALA A 338 1.52 1.27 -2.70
N LEU A 339 0.51 0.94 -1.88
CA LEU A 339 0.73 0.21 -0.63
C LEU A 339 1.20 -1.24 -0.87
N ASP A 340 0.66 -1.93 -1.87
CA ASP A 340 1.08 -3.31 -2.19
C ASP A 340 2.55 -3.34 -2.62
N LEU A 341 2.97 -2.42 -3.50
CA LEU A 341 4.37 -2.26 -3.90
C LEU A 341 5.28 -1.92 -2.71
N LEU A 342 4.85 -1.01 -1.83
CA LEU A 342 5.62 -0.66 -0.64
C LEU A 342 5.78 -1.85 0.32
N ILE A 343 4.73 -2.65 0.51
CA ILE A 343 4.78 -3.85 1.36
C ILE A 343 5.65 -4.94 0.71
N ASP A 344 5.63 -5.04 -0.62
CA ASP A 344 6.49 -5.94 -1.39
C ASP A 344 7.98 -5.56 -1.33
N GLY A 345 8.30 -4.35 -0.83
CA GLY A 345 9.67 -3.85 -0.78
C GLY A 345 10.17 -3.34 -2.13
N GLU A 346 9.26 -2.96 -3.02
CA GLU A 346 9.60 -2.42 -4.33
C GLU A 346 10.26 -1.05 -4.22
N GLN A 347 11.10 -0.76 -5.21
CA GLN A 347 11.91 0.44 -5.27
C GLN A 347 12.01 0.97 -6.70
N GLY A 348 12.63 2.13 -6.84
CA GLY A 348 12.75 2.81 -8.11
C GLY A 348 11.44 3.46 -8.52
N LEU A 349 11.26 3.59 -9.82
CA LEU A 349 10.22 4.43 -10.41
C LEU A 349 9.10 3.60 -11.01
N TRP A 350 7.86 4.01 -10.75
CA TRP A 350 6.63 3.34 -11.22
C TRP A 350 5.62 4.36 -11.73
N HIS A 351 5.02 4.11 -12.90
CA HIS A 351 3.87 4.85 -13.40
C HIS A 351 2.58 4.18 -12.93
N LEU A 352 1.80 4.87 -12.08
CA LEU A 352 0.51 4.40 -11.62
C LEU A 352 -0.58 5.41 -12.03
N THR A 353 -1.35 5.07 -13.07
CA THR A 353 -2.45 5.89 -13.58
C THR A 353 -3.75 5.14 -13.77
#